data_AF-A0AAW7KFA3-F1
#
_entry.id   AF-A0AAW7KFA3-F1
#
_cell.length_a   1.000
_cell.length_b   1.000
_cell.length_c   1.000
_cell.angle_alpha   90.00
_cell.angle_beta   90.00
_cell.angle_gamma   90.00
#
_symmetry.space_group_name_H-M   'P 1'
#
loop_
_entity.id
_entity.type
_entity.pdbx_description
1 polymer ?
#
loop_
_entity_poly.entity_id
_entity_poly.type
_entity_poly.pdbx_seq_one_letter_code
_entity_poly.pdbx_strand_id
1 'polypeptide(L)'
;MIRFIILIGYMGLMMYLQISGELNQYINIHYNYLAVLSMVLAFIMAIVQLILWNQADPSMQKKHEDMHHHGGHEHHGHQHNLEKPSQRGLAYLLLSLPLIVGLLFPTVSLDTTIVEAKGFNFPVSKESVGDPDMQTQYLKPDTSMYFNKTDYDKQMAKAMKRSEE
;
A
#
# COMPACT_ATOMS: atom_id res chain seq x y z
N MET A 1 -6.05 28.62 -3.12
CA MET A 1 -7.24 27.73 -3.08
C MET A 1 -6.97 26.32 -3.57
N ILE A 2 -6.76 26.08 -4.87
CA ILE A 2 -6.61 24.70 -5.39
C ILE A 2 -5.52 23.89 -4.67
N ARG A 3 -4.36 24.51 -4.38
CA ARG A 3 -3.24 23.89 -3.65
C ARG A 3 -3.61 23.44 -2.23
N PHE A 4 -4.45 24.21 -1.54
CA PHE A 4 -4.95 23.87 -0.20
C PHE A 4 -5.88 22.65 -0.25
N ILE A 5 -6.81 22.63 -1.22
CA ILE A 5 -7.74 21.52 -1.42
C ILE A 5 -6.98 20.23 -1.73
N ILE A 6 -5.95 20.30 -2.59
CA ILE A 6 -5.10 19.15 -2.93
C ILE A 6 -4.36 18.63 -1.69
N LEU A 7 -3.76 19.51 -0.88
CA LEU A 7 -3.04 19.11 0.34
C LEU A 7 -3.96 18.46 1.38
N ILE A 8 -5.15 19.03 1.61
CA ILE A 8 -6.17 18.41 2.47
C ILE A 8 -6.65 17.09 1.90
N GLY A 9 -6.79 16.97 0.58
CA GLY A 9 -7.10 15.72 -0.10
C GLY A 9 -6.06 14.64 0.18
N TYR A 10 -4.76 14.96 0.11
CA TYR A 10 -3.68 14.03 0.43
C TYR A 10 -3.67 13.60 1.89
N MET A 11 -3.87 14.56 2.80
CA MET A 11 -4.01 14.26 4.23
C MET A 11 -5.21 13.33 4.48
N GLY A 12 -6.36 13.65 3.89
CA GLY A 12 -7.61 12.88 4.02
C GLY A 12 -7.48 11.47 3.44
N LEU A 13 -6.82 11.31 2.29
CA LEU A 13 -6.55 10.01 1.69
C LEU A 13 -5.66 9.15 2.60
N MET A 14 -4.56 9.71 3.10
CA MET A 14 -3.68 8.99 4.02
C MET A 14 -4.40 8.61 5.32
N MET A 15 -5.25 9.50 5.84
CA MET A 15 -6.05 9.25 7.03
C MET A 15 -7.08 8.13 6.78
N TYR A 16 -7.76 8.16 5.65
CA TYR A 16 -8.68 7.11 5.22
C TYR A 16 -8.00 5.75 5.15
N LEU A 17 -6.82 5.66 4.50
CA LEU A 17 -6.06 4.42 4.36
C LEU A 17 -5.56 3.86 5.70
N GLN A 18 -5.22 4.73 6.65
CA GLN A 18 -4.82 4.30 7.99
C GLN A 18 -6.00 3.78 8.82
N ILE A 19 -7.15 4.47 8.77
CA ILE A 19 -8.33 4.09 9.55
C ILE A 19 -8.98 2.81 9.00
N SER A 20 -9.03 2.66 7.67
CA SER A 20 -9.56 1.46 7.00
C SER A 20 -8.64 0.24 7.13
N GLY A 21 -7.36 0.44 7.47
CA GLY A 21 -6.36 -0.62 7.50
C GLY A 21 -5.85 -1.04 6.11
N GLU A 22 -6.33 -0.40 5.04
CA GLU A 22 -5.94 -0.70 3.66
C GLU A 22 -4.52 -0.22 3.34
N LEU A 23 -3.92 0.62 4.19
CA LEU A 23 -2.54 1.06 4.04
C LEU A 23 -1.54 -0.12 3.89
N ASN A 24 -1.82 -1.27 4.51
CA ASN A 24 -1.00 -2.48 4.39
C ASN A 24 -0.95 -3.05 2.96
N GLN A 25 -1.90 -2.69 2.10
CA GLN A 25 -1.91 -3.08 0.69
C GLN A 25 -0.93 -2.24 -0.15
N TYR A 26 -0.55 -1.05 0.33
CA TYR A 26 0.27 -0.09 -0.40
C TYR A 26 1.72 -0.01 0.09
N ILE A 27 1.94 -0.16 1.39
CA ILE A 27 3.27 -0.10 2.01
C ILE A 27 3.40 -1.21 3.04
N ASN A 28 4.62 -1.71 3.21
CA ASN A 28 4.92 -2.63 4.30
C ASN A 28 4.63 -1.95 5.66
N ILE A 29 3.84 -2.64 6.49
CA ILE A 29 3.38 -2.18 7.82
C ILE A 29 4.51 -1.70 8.73
N HIS A 30 5.71 -2.28 8.61
CA HIS A 30 6.89 -1.85 9.38
C HIS A 30 7.21 -0.37 9.17
N TYR A 31 6.88 0.19 8.00
CA TYR A 31 7.14 1.59 7.62
C TYR A 31 5.92 2.51 7.75
N ASN A 32 4.85 2.08 8.44
CA ASN A 32 3.64 2.90 8.63
C ASN A 32 3.94 4.28 9.27
N TYR A 33 4.98 4.38 10.09
CA TYR A 33 5.42 5.66 10.67
C TYR A 33 5.74 6.72 9.60
N LEU A 34 6.21 6.34 8.40
CA LEU A 34 6.44 7.27 7.29
C LEU A 34 5.12 7.82 6.72
N ALA A 35 4.07 7.01 6.70
CA ALA A 35 2.74 7.46 6.28
C ALA A 35 2.16 8.48 7.27
N VAL A 36 2.29 8.22 8.58
CA VAL A 36 1.90 9.17 9.63
C VAL A 36 2.71 10.47 9.53
N LEU A 37 4.03 10.38 9.33
CA LEU A 37 4.89 11.55 9.16
C LEU A 37 4.47 12.40 7.95
N SER A 38 4.22 11.77 6.80
CA SER A 38 3.80 12.49 5.58
C SER A 38 2.43 13.14 5.73
N MET A 39 1.49 12.50 6.45
CA MET A 39 0.20 13.10 6.80
C MET A 39 0.37 14.37 7.65
N VAL A 40 1.21 14.32 8.69
CA VAL A 40 1.48 15.48 9.55
C VAL A 40 2.13 16.61 8.75
N LEU A 41 3.11 16.29 7.92
CA LEU A 41 3.76 17.29 7.04
C LEU A 41 2.75 17.92 6.07
N ALA A 42 1.88 17.11 5.45
CA ALA A 42 0.84 17.61 4.56
C ALA A 42 -0.14 18.53 5.29
N PHE A 43 -0.49 18.21 6.54
CA PHE A 43 -1.34 19.06 7.38
C PHE A 43 -0.69 20.41 7.70
N ILE A 44 0.57 20.42 8.11
CA ILE A 44 1.33 21.66 8.37
C ILE A 44 1.37 22.51 7.08
N MET A 45 1.69 21.89 5.95
CA MET A 45 1.72 22.57 4.65
C MET A 45 0.34 23.12 4.26
N ALA A 46 -0.74 22.41 4.56
CA ALA A 46 -2.11 22.88 4.32
C ALA A 46 -2.42 24.13 5.17
N ILE A 47 -2.05 24.13 6.45
CA ILE A 47 -2.20 25.31 7.33
C ILE A 47 -1.43 26.50 6.78
N VAL A 48 -0.15 26.30 6.39
CA VAL A 48 0.65 27.37 5.79
C VAL A 48 -0.04 27.92 4.54
N GLN A 49 -0.56 27.05 3.68
CA GLN A 49 -1.27 27.47 2.46
C GLN A 49 -2.57 28.21 2.75
N LEU A 50 -3.25 27.88 3.86
CA LEU A 50 -4.45 28.58 4.33
C LEU A 50 -4.10 29.97 4.87
N ILE A 51 -3.04 30.08 5.67
CA ILE A 51 -2.56 31.35 6.22
C ILE A 51 -2.08 32.28 5.11
N LEU A 52 -1.26 31.78 4.17
CA LEU A 52 -0.79 32.54 3.02
C LEU A 52 -1.94 33.03 2.15
N TRP A 53 -3.02 32.26 2.03
CA TRP A 53 -4.21 32.71 1.33
C TRP A 53 -4.99 33.79 2.10
N ASN A 54 -5.17 33.61 3.41
CA ASN A 54 -5.86 34.58 4.25
C ASN A 54 -5.10 35.93 4.36
N GLN A 55 -3.77 35.89 4.22
CA GLN A 55 -2.89 37.07 4.22
C GLN A 55 -2.55 37.58 2.81
N ALA A 56 -3.12 36.99 1.75
CA ALA A 56 -2.78 37.35 0.39
C ALA A 56 -3.36 38.73 0.01
N ASP A 57 -2.56 39.78 0.20
CA ASP A 57 -2.72 41.04 -0.54
C ASP A 57 -2.53 40.77 -2.06
N PRO A 58 -3.33 41.39 -2.96
CA PRO A 58 -3.28 41.14 -4.40
C PRO A 58 -1.91 41.47 -5.05
N SER A 59 -1.04 42.20 -4.35
CA SER A 59 0.32 42.55 -4.78
C SER A 59 1.39 41.48 -4.44
N MET A 60 1.11 40.57 -3.51
CA MET A 60 2.08 39.56 -3.03
C MET A 60 2.01 38.24 -3.80
N GLN A 61 0.89 37.98 -4.49
CA GLN A 61 0.69 36.78 -5.29
C GLN A 61 1.67 36.69 -6.49
N LYS A 62 2.10 37.83 -7.03
CA LYS A 62 3.15 37.88 -8.07
C LYS A 62 4.55 37.56 -7.52
N LYS A 63 4.87 38.00 -6.30
CA LYS A 63 6.22 37.78 -5.74
C LYS A 63 6.51 36.32 -5.45
N HIS A 64 5.51 35.54 -5.03
CA HIS A 64 5.74 34.12 -4.72
C HIS A 64 5.82 33.21 -5.97
N GLU A 65 5.44 33.71 -7.16
CA GLU A 65 5.74 33.03 -8.43
C GLU A 65 7.18 33.33 -8.88
N ASP A 66 7.77 34.46 -8.47
CA ASP A 66 9.08 34.95 -8.95
C ASP A 66 10.23 34.89 -7.90
N MET A 67 9.99 34.44 -6.66
CA MET A 67 10.98 34.46 -5.56
C MET A 67 11.85 33.19 -5.40
N HIS A 68 12.12 32.48 -6.49
CA HIS A 68 13.21 31.49 -6.54
C HIS A 68 14.29 31.93 -7.53
N HIS A 69 14.74 33.18 -7.41
CA HIS A 69 16.01 33.63 -7.98
C HIS A 69 17.02 33.84 -6.84
N HIS A 70 17.74 32.78 -6.48
CA HIS A 70 19.03 32.90 -5.82
C HIS A 70 20.11 32.33 -6.74
N GLY A 71 21.00 33.21 -7.16
CA GLY A 71 22.19 32.85 -7.88
C GLY A 71 23.17 32.08 -7.01
N GLY A 72 23.93 31.21 -7.68
CA GLY A 72 25.27 30.78 -7.29
C GLY A 72 25.37 29.76 -6.18
N HIS A 73 24.96 28.50 -6.43
CA HIS A 73 25.68 27.30 -5.98
C HIS A 73 25.26 26.12 -6.89
N GLU A 74 26.24 25.38 -7.39
CA GLU A 74 26.09 24.23 -8.28
C GLU A 74 25.35 23.07 -7.61
N HIS A 75 24.03 23.02 -7.75
CA HIS A 75 23.25 21.79 -7.61
C HIS A 75 22.13 21.85 -8.66
N HIS A 76 22.02 20.81 -9.49
CA HIS A 76 21.08 20.70 -10.61
C HIS A 76 19.62 20.94 -10.18
N GLY A 77 19.18 22.21 -10.23
CA GLY A 77 17.82 22.63 -9.93
C GLY A 77 16.97 22.56 -11.19
N HIS A 78 16.00 21.66 -11.21
CA HIS A 78 14.99 21.59 -12.27
C HIS A 78 14.14 22.86 -12.26
N GLN A 79 14.32 23.71 -13.28
CA GLN A 79 13.44 24.87 -13.53
C GLN A 79 12.09 24.36 -14.03
N HIS A 80 11.04 24.48 -13.21
CA HIS A 80 9.67 24.15 -13.59
C HIS A 80 8.83 25.41 -13.74
N ASN A 81 9.22 26.33 -14.63
CA ASN A 81 8.33 27.45 -14.96
C ASN A 81 7.36 27.01 -16.07
N LEU A 82 6.10 26.78 -15.70
CA LEU A 82 5.04 26.35 -16.61
C LEU A 82 4.47 27.61 -17.29
N GLU A 83 5.09 28.02 -18.40
CA GLU A 83 4.76 29.24 -19.14
C GLU A 83 3.35 29.24 -19.75
N LYS A 84 2.81 28.06 -20.10
CA LYS A 84 1.50 27.95 -20.75
C LYS A 84 0.38 27.59 -19.76
N PRO A 85 -0.81 28.18 -19.89
CA PRO A 85 -1.96 27.83 -19.04
C PRO A 85 -2.37 26.36 -19.18
N SER A 86 -2.17 25.75 -20.36
CA SER A 86 -2.39 24.31 -20.57
C SER A 86 -1.41 23.43 -19.78
N GLN A 87 -0.15 23.85 -19.65
CA GLN A 87 0.85 23.15 -18.85
C GLN A 87 0.54 23.23 -17.36
N ARG A 88 0.04 24.38 -16.88
CA ARG A 88 -0.44 24.54 -15.50
C ARG A 88 -1.63 23.63 -15.21
N GLY A 89 -2.58 23.53 -16.14
CA GLY A 89 -3.72 22.61 -16.04
C GLY A 89 -3.27 21.15 -15.99
N LEU A 90 -2.37 20.75 -16.89
CA LEU A 90 -1.80 19.39 -16.91
C LEU A 90 -1.03 19.09 -15.62
N ALA A 91 -0.27 20.04 -15.08
CA ALA A 91 0.47 19.86 -13.85
C ALA A 91 -0.46 19.62 -12.65
N TYR A 92 -1.55 20.38 -12.53
CA TYR A 92 -2.54 20.14 -11.48
C TYR A 92 -3.31 18.83 -11.66
N LEU A 93 -3.56 18.41 -12.90
CA LEU A 93 -4.17 17.11 -13.20
C LEU A 93 -3.25 15.95 -12.81
N LEU A 94 -1.96 16.03 -13.18
CA LEU A 94 -0.97 15.02 -12.79
C LEU A 94 -0.78 14.98 -11.27
N LEU A 95 -0.79 16.15 -10.62
CA LEU A 95 -0.70 16.26 -9.17
C LEU A 95 -1.95 15.70 -8.47
N SER A 96 -3.15 15.84 -9.04
CA SER A 96 -4.37 15.29 -8.42
C SER A 96 -4.60 13.81 -8.74
N LEU A 97 -3.90 13.25 -9.74
CA LEU A 97 -4.09 11.88 -10.20
C LEU A 97 -4.01 10.83 -9.06
N PRO A 98 -3.04 10.86 -8.12
CA PRO A 98 -3.02 9.90 -7.02
C PRO A 98 -4.23 9.98 -6.09
N LEU A 99 -4.81 11.18 -5.91
CA LEU A 99 -6.03 11.37 -5.13
C LEU A 99 -7.24 10.77 -5.82
N ILE A 100 -7.33 10.98 -7.14
CA ILE A 100 -8.41 10.43 -7.97
C ILE A 100 -8.34 8.90 -7.94
N VAL A 101 -7.15 8.33 -8.16
CA VAL A 101 -6.96 6.88 -8.14
C VAL A 101 -7.26 6.31 -6.75
N GLY A 102 -6.71 6.91 -5.69
CA GLY A 102 -6.90 6.41 -4.33
C GLY A 102 -8.33 6.50 -3.80
N LEU A 103 -9.18 7.37 -4.35
CA LEU A 103 -10.58 7.51 -3.93
C LEU A 103 -11.58 6.78 -4.83
N LEU A 104 -11.33 6.71 -6.14
CA LEU A 104 -12.29 6.15 -7.10
C LEU A 104 -12.06 4.67 -7.40
N PHE A 105 -10.85 4.15 -7.19
CA PHE A 105 -10.56 2.75 -7.47
C PHE A 105 -10.72 1.92 -6.20
N PRO A 106 -11.54 0.86 -6.24
CA PRO A 106 -11.69 -0.04 -5.10
C PRO A 106 -10.40 -0.82 -4.86
N THR A 107 -10.03 -0.93 -3.60
CA THR A 107 -8.98 -1.75 -3.00
C THR A 107 -9.40 -3.22 -3.01
N VAL A 108 -9.33 -3.86 -4.17
CA VAL A 108 -9.61 -5.29 -4.29
C VAL A 108 -8.38 -6.06 -3.81
N SER A 109 -8.48 -6.73 -2.65
CA SER A 109 -7.56 -7.81 -2.32
C SER A 109 -7.72 -8.90 -3.36
N LEU A 110 -6.60 -9.45 -3.86
CA LEU A 110 -6.63 -10.70 -4.64
C LEU A 110 -7.13 -11.80 -3.68
N ASP A 111 -8.45 -11.93 -3.58
CA ASP A 111 -9.06 -12.95 -2.76
C ASP A 111 -8.51 -14.29 -3.21
N THR A 112 -8.00 -15.05 -2.24
CA THR A 112 -7.54 -16.41 -2.46
C THR A 112 -8.64 -17.29 -3.05
N THR A 113 -9.90 -16.84 -3.09
CA THR A 113 -11.01 -17.47 -3.81
C THR A 113 -10.71 -17.72 -5.30
N ILE A 114 -9.92 -16.87 -5.97
CA ILE A 114 -9.49 -17.12 -7.37
C ILE A 114 -8.49 -18.29 -7.46
N VAL A 115 -7.68 -18.47 -6.41
CA VAL A 115 -6.70 -19.56 -6.30
C VAL A 115 -7.30 -20.80 -5.64
N GLU A 116 -8.36 -20.66 -4.85
CA GLU A 116 -9.17 -21.71 -4.21
C GLU A 116 -10.13 -22.33 -5.22
N ALA A 117 -10.69 -21.53 -6.15
CA ALA A 117 -11.40 -22.04 -7.33
C ALA A 117 -10.46 -22.78 -8.30
N LYS A 118 -9.15 -22.54 -8.19
CA LYS A 118 -8.07 -23.34 -8.80
C LYS A 118 -7.31 -24.16 -7.75
N GLY A 119 -7.89 -24.33 -6.57
CA GLY A 119 -7.35 -25.16 -5.52
C GLY A 119 -7.39 -26.57 -6.07
N PHE A 120 -6.27 -27.28 -6.00
CA PHE A 120 -6.22 -28.69 -6.36
C PHE A 120 -7.35 -29.42 -5.61
N ASN A 121 -8.43 -29.68 -6.33
CA ASN A 121 -9.43 -30.63 -5.91
C ASN A 121 -8.73 -31.97 -6.13
N PHE A 122 -8.05 -32.49 -5.11
CA PHE A 122 -7.61 -33.88 -5.14
C PHE A 122 -8.91 -34.68 -5.19
N PRO A 123 -9.28 -35.27 -6.33
CA PRO A 123 -10.40 -36.19 -6.31
C PRO A 123 -9.97 -37.27 -5.32
N VAL A 124 -10.61 -37.28 -4.15
CA VAL A 124 -10.60 -38.43 -3.26
C VAL A 124 -10.86 -39.60 -4.19
N SER A 125 -9.85 -40.43 -4.41
CA SER A 125 -9.83 -41.38 -5.52
C SER A 125 -11.07 -42.25 -5.38
N LYS A 126 -12.08 -41.97 -6.21
CA LYS A 126 -13.30 -42.78 -6.27
C LYS A 126 -13.01 -44.21 -6.77
N GLU A 127 -11.76 -44.48 -7.16
CA GLU A 127 -11.27 -45.82 -7.50
C GLU A 127 -10.73 -46.62 -6.29
N SER A 128 -10.63 -46.02 -5.09
CA SER A 128 -10.34 -46.74 -3.83
C SER A 128 -11.53 -46.70 -2.86
N VAL A 129 -12.76 -46.61 -3.38
CA VAL A 129 -14.01 -46.71 -2.59
C VAL A 129 -14.92 -47.84 -3.11
N GLY A 130 -14.37 -48.76 -3.91
CA GLY A 130 -15.08 -49.98 -4.31
C GLY A 130 -15.11 -51.05 -3.23
N ASP A 131 -14.26 -50.94 -2.21
CA ASP A 131 -14.16 -51.89 -1.12
C ASP A 131 -14.45 -51.20 0.22
N PRO A 132 -15.58 -51.52 0.88
CA PRO A 132 -15.96 -50.92 2.16
C PRO A 132 -15.00 -51.25 3.32
N ASP A 133 -14.05 -52.17 3.14
CA ASP A 133 -13.04 -52.52 4.15
C ASP A 133 -11.69 -51.81 3.96
N MET A 134 -11.53 -50.98 2.92
CA MET A 134 -10.27 -50.30 2.61
C MET A 134 -10.25 -48.87 3.19
N GLN A 135 -9.50 -48.68 4.29
CA GLN A 135 -9.16 -47.35 4.81
C GLN A 135 -8.03 -46.75 3.97
N THR A 136 -8.31 -45.69 3.21
CA THR A 136 -7.26 -44.96 2.47
C THR A 136 -6.33 -44.24 3.44
N GLN A 137 -5.15 -44.79 3.69
CA GLN A 137 -4.14 -44.16 4.52
C GLN A 137 -3.38 -43.11 3.70
N TYR A 138 -3.62 -41.83 3.97
CA TYR A 138 -2.83 -40.74 3.42
C TYR A 138 -1.49 -40.65 4.16
N LEU A 139 -0.41 -40.98 3.45
CA LEU A 139 0.93 -40.67 3.91
C LEU A 139 1.06 -39.15 4.05
N LYS A 140 1.49 -38.69 5.22
CA LYS A 140 1.77 -37.27 5.42
C LYS A 140 2.92 -36.86 4.48
N PRO A 141 2.83 -35.69 3.84
CA PRO A 141 3.92 -35.19 3.01
C PRO A 141 5.20 -35.00 3.83
N ASP A 142 6.35 -35.21 3.20
CA ASP A 142 7.64 -34.95 3.84
C ASP A 142 7.78 -33.45 4.11
N THR A 143 7.91 -33.09 5.39
CA THR A 143 8.06 -31.70 5.83
C THR A 143 9.48 -31.37 6.27
N SER A 144 10.44 -32.29 6.07
CA SER A 144 11.85 -32.13 6.48
C SER A 144 12.51 -30.88 5.93
N MET A 145 12.08 -30.40 4.76
CA MET A 145 12.58 -29.16 4.14
C MET A 145 12.26 -27.89 4.94
N TYR A 146 11.20 -27.90 5.74
CA TYR A 146 10.70 -26.73 6.47
C TYR A 146 11.21 -26.65 7.91
N PHE A 147 11.92 -27.68 8.40
CA PHE A 147 12.35 -27.78 9.79
C PHE A 147 13.86 -28.07 9.90
N ASN A 148 14.46 -27.60 10.99
CA ASN A 148 15.79 -28.07 11.38
C ASN A 148 15.71 -29.56 11.77
N LYS A 149 16.76 -30.34 11.48
CA LYS A 149 16.79 -31.79 11.75
C LYS A 149 16.32 -32.15 13.17
N THR A 150 16.84 -31.46 14.18
CA THR A 150 16.48 -31.71 15.59
C THR A 150 15.02 -31.45 15.92
N ASP A 151 14.39 -30.47 15.26
CA ASP A 151 12.99 -30.10 15.50
C ASP A 151 12.04 -31.00 14.71
N TYR A 152 12.46 -31.42 13.51
CA TYR A 152 11.77 -32.43 12.72
C TYR A 152 11.70 -33.76 13.47
N ASP A 153 12.83 -34.24 13.99
CA ASP A 153 12.91 -35.51 14.72
C ASP A 153 12.03 -35.50 15.98
N LYS A 154 12.01 -34.39 16.72
CA LYS A 154 11.12 -34.21 17.88
C LYS A 154 9.64 -34.27 17.49
N GLN A 155 9.26 -33.61 16.40
CA GLN A 155 7.88 -33.64 15.92
C GLN A 155 7.47 -35.04 15.45
N MET A 156 8.37 -35.76 14.77
CA MET A 156 8.10 -37.14 14.33
C MET A 156 8.01 -38.09 15.51
N ALA A 157 8.88 -37.98 16.51
CA ALA A 157 8.78 -38.78 17.74
C ALA A 157 7.46 -38.52 18.49
N LYS A 158 6.99 -37.26 18.54
CA LYS A 158 5.70 -36.90 19.12
C LYS A 158 4.52 -37.45 18.32
N ALA A 159 4.62 -37.44 16.99
CA ALA A 159 3.59 -37.98 16.11
C ALA A 159 3.49 -39.50 16.22
N MET A 160 4.63 -40.20 16.30
CA MET A 160 4.70 -41.66 16.50
C MET A 160 4.03 -42.08 17.81
N LYS A 161 4.35 -41.40 18.93
CA LYS A 161 3.71 -41.68 20.22
C LYS A 161 2.19 -41.52 20.19
N ARG A 162 1.67 -40.55 19.42
CA ARG A 162 0.23 -40.32 19.27
C ARG A 162 -0.47 -41.38 18.42
N SER A 163 0.24 -42.04 17.50
CA SER A 163 -0.33 -43.14 16.71
C SER A 163 -0.32 -44.48 17.46
N GLU A 164 0.40 -44.57 18.57
CA GLU A 164 0.46 -45.76 19.43
C GLU A 164 -0.60 -45.75 20.55
N GLU A 165 -1.27 -44.61 20.79
CA GLU A 165 -2.42 -44.44 21.69
C GLU A 165 -3.75 -44.64 20.95
#